data_AF-M9M359-F1
#
_entry.id   AF-M9M359-F1
#
_cell.length_a   1.000
_cell.length_b   1.000
_cell.length_c   1.000
_cell.angle_alpha   90.00
_cell.angle_beta   90.00
_cell.angle_gamma   90.00
#
_symmetry.space_group_name_H-M   'P 1'
#
loop_
_entity.id
_entity.type
_entity.pdbx_description
1 polymer ?
#
loop_
_entity_poly.entity_id
_entity_poly.type
_entity_poly.pdbx_seq_one_letter_code
_entity_poly.pdbx_strand_id
1 'polypeptide(L)'
;MSGSPWPRAIVGGLATIAVGYAIMKATTPTDQQFYDALSPDLKRQVDAQRQATQRKAAYAEQLKRAQEQDDSAPVWAAGAAARDSTPPPRR
;
A
#
# COMPACT_ATOMS: atom_id res chain seq x y z
N MET A 1 -6.31 40.73 25.06
CA MET A 1 -5.56 40.11 23.94
C MET A 1 -6.30 38.84 23.55
N SER A 2 -7.10 38.88 22.49
CA SER A 2 -7.72 37.67 21.92
C SER A 2 -6.62 36.84 21.26
N GLY A 3 -6.06 35.88 22.00
CA GLY A 3 -5.09 34.94 21.45
C GLY A 3 -5.70 34.18 20.27
N SER A 4 -4.93 34.05 19.19
CA SER A 4 -5.37 33.33 17.97
C SER A 4 -6.00 31.98 18.34
N PRO A 5 -7.18 31.62 17.80
CA PRO A 5 -7.86 30.37 18.14
C PRO A 5 -7.18 29.13 17.54
N TRP A 6 -6.24 29.33 16.62
CA TRP A 6 -5.55 28.28 15.87
C TRP A 6 -4.84 27.21 16.70
N PRO A 7 -4.08 27.53 17.77
CA PRO A 7 -3.42 26.51 18.59
C PRO A 7 -4.42 25.58 19.29
N ARG A 8 -5.55 26.12 19.77
CA ARG A 8 -6.61 25.32 20.41
C ARG A 8 -7.30 24.41 19.40
N ALA A 9 -7.54 24.90 18.18
CA ALA A 9 -8.11 24.09 17.11
C ALA A 9 -7.19 22.93 16.69
N ILE A 10 -5.88 23.19 16.54
CA ILE A 10 -4.89 22.15 16.20
C ILE A 10 -4.80 21.10 17.30
N VAL A 11 -4.70 21.52 18.56
CA VAL A 11 -4.64 20.60 19.71
C VAL A 11 -5.92 19.76 19.81
N GLY A 12 -7.09 20.39 19.63
CA GLY A 12 -8.37 19.69 19.61
C GLY A 12 -8.44 18.64 18.49
N GLY A 13 -8.04 19.00 17.27
CA GLY A 13 -8.02 18.08 16.13
C GLY A 13 -7.08 16.89 16.33
N LEU A 14 -5.85 17.15 16.79
CA LEU A 14 -4.89 16.08 17.10
C LEU A 14 -5.40 15.17 18.24
N ALA A 15 -6.04 15.74 19.26
CA ALA A 15 -6.63 14.97 20.35
C ALA A 15 -7.74 14.04 19.83
N THR A 16 -8.63 14.53 18.97
CA THR A 16 -9.69 13.69 18.37
C THR A 16 -9.13 12.56 17.52
N ILE A 17 -8.11 12.82 16.70
CA ILE A 17 -7.44 11.80 15.89
C ILE A 17 -6.78 10.75 16.79
N ALA A 18 -6.07 11.19 17.84
CA ALA A 18 -5.42 10.30 18.79
C ALA A 18 -6.41 9.41 19.53
N VAL A 19 -7.58 9.94 19.91
CA VAL A 19 -8.66 9.15 20.52
C VAL A 19 -9.21 8.11 19.53
N GLY A 20 -9.46 8.50 18.28
CA GLY A 20 -9.89 7.56 17.23
C GLY A 20 -8.88 6.43 17.01
N TYR A 21 -7.59 6.77 16.96
CA TYR A 21 -6.51 5.78 16.83
C TYR A 21 -6.40 4.88 18.06
N ALA A 22 -6.56 5.42 19.27
CA ALA A 22 -6.54 4.64 20.51
C ALA A 22 -7.70 3.64 20.57
N ILE A 23 -8.91 4.04 20.13
CA ILE A 23 -10.06 3.13 20.01
C ILE A 23 -9.75 2.02 19.00
N MET A 24 -9.24 2.36 17.82
CA MET A 24 -8.84 1.38 16.81
C MET A 24 -7.79 0.40 17.34
N LYS A 25 -6.79 0.90 18.07
CA LYS A 25 -5.74 0.07 18.70
C LYS A 25 -6.29 -0.80 19.84
N ALA A 26 -7.33 -0.35 20.54
CA ALA A 26 -7.96 -1.13 21.60
C ALA A 26 -8.88 -2.23 21.04
N THR A 27 -9.57 -1.98 19.92
CA THR A 27 -10.48 -2.95 19.30
C THR A 27 -9.78 -3.93 18.37
N THR A 28 -8.60 -3.59 17.85
CA THR A 28 -7.83 -4.45 16.97
C THR A 28 -6.65 -5.04 17.75
N PRO A 29 -6.60 -6.37 18.00
CA PRO A 29 -5.48 -6.97 18.68
C PRO A 29 -4.19 -6.73 17.89
N THR A 30 -3.11 -6.44 18.59
CA THR A 30 -1.79 -6.29 17.95
C THR A 30 -1.43 -7.59 17.22
N ASP A 31 -0.67 -7.49 16.12
CA ASP A 31 -0.29 -8.65 15.31
C ASP A 31 0.23 -9.79 16.19
N GLN A 32 1.11 -9.49 17.15
CA GLN A 32 1.69 -10.45 18.09
C GLN A 32 0.62 -11.19 18.93
N GLN A 33 -0.36 -10.44 19.48
CA GLN A 33 -1.46 -11.01 20.27
C GLN A 33 -2.42 -11.83 19.38
N PHE A 34 -2.62 -11.42 18.13
CA PHE A 34 -3.36 -12.20 17.15
C PHE A 34 -2.63 -13.51 16.84
N TYR A 35 -1.32 -13.49 16.58
CA TYR A 35 -0.50 -14.69 16.38
C TYR A 35 -0.56 -15.62 17.59
N ASP A 36 -0.50 -15.11 18.81
CA ASP A 36 -0.54 -15.95 20.02
C ASP A 36 -1.91 -16.54 20.31
N ALA A 37 -2.99 -15.83 19.95
CA ALA A 37 -4.36 -16.34 19.98
C ALA A 37 -4.67 -17.33 18.83
N LEU A 38 -3.82 -17.39 17.80
CA LEU A 38 -3.99 -18.27 16.66
C LEU A 38 -3.63 -19.72 17.03
N SER A 39 -4.50 -20.66 16.65
CA SER A 39 -4.26 -22.09 16.74
C SER A 39 -3.02 -22.50 15.93
N PRO A 40 -2.31 -23.58 16.29
CA PRO A 40 -1.06 -23.97 15.64
C PRO A 40 -1.19 -24.21 14.12
N ASP A 41 -2.39 -24.51 13.63
CA ASP A 41 -2.65 -24.66 12.20
C ASP A 41 -2.66 -23.32 11.45
N LEU A 42 -3.27 -22.28 12.05
CA LEU A 42 -3.29 -20.95 11.45
C LEU A 42 -1.89 -20.29 11.47
N LYS A 43 -1.08 -20.56 12.50
CA LYS A 43 0.35 -20.14 12.51
C LYS A 43 1.10 -20.64 11.28
N ARG A 44 0.90 -21.91 10.90
CA ARG A 44 1.50 -22.50 9.69
C ARG A 44 1.02 -21.81 8.40
N GLN A 45 -0.25 -21.44 8.32
CA GLN A 45 -0.78 -20.73 7.15
C GLN A 45 -0.17 -19.33 7.01
N VAL A 46 -0.03 -18.61 8.13
CA VAL A 46 0.59 -17.28 8.09
C VAL A 46 2.08 -17.36 7.79
N ASP A 47 2.79 -18.36 8.32
CA ASP A 47 4.19 -18.60 7.95
C ASP A 47 4.32 -18.96 6.46
N ALA A 48 3.42 -19.79 5.92
CA ALA A 48 3.37 -20.10 4.49
C ALA A 48 3.11 -18.84 3.64
N GLN A 49 2.22 -17.96 4.10
CA GLN A 49 1.95 -16.68 3.43
C GLN A 49 3.14 -15.72 3.52
N ARG A 50 3.82 -15.64 4.67
CA ARG A 50 5.06 -14.85 4.85
C ARG A 50 6.15 -15.35 3.89
N GLN A 51 6.33 -16.66 3.77
CA GLN A 51 7.24 -17.26 2.80
C GLN A 51 6.84 -16.94 1.35
N ALA A 52 5.54 -16.98 1.03
CA ALA A 52 5.05 -16.63 -0.29
C ALA A 52 5.30 -15.15 -0.63
N THR A 53 5.09 -14.24 0.33
CA THR A 53 5.34 -12.80 0.16
C THR A 53 6.83 -12.51 -0.03
N GLN A 54 7.72 -13.17 0.73
CA GLN A 54 9.17 -13.03 0.54
C GLN A 54 9.62 -13.49 -0.86
N ARG A 55 9.08 -14.62 -1.35
CA ARG A 55 9.37 -15.09 -2.71
C ARG A 55 8.90 -14.10 -3.78
N LYS A 56 7.72 -13.50 -3.60
CA LYS A 56 7.20 -12.47 -4.50
C LYS A 56 8.02 -11.18 -4.46
N ALA A 57 8.49 -10.76 -3.29
CA ALA A 57 9.35 -9.59 -3.16
C ALA A 57 10.68 -9.77 -3.91
N ALA A 58 11.32 -10.93 -3.76
CA ALA A 58 12.54 -11.26 -4.50
C ALA A 58 12.32 -11.30 -6.02
N TYR A 59 11.16 -11.80 -6.48
CA TYR A 59 10.80 -11.81 -7.90
C TYR A 59 10.49 -10.39 -8.42
N ALA A 60 9.83 -9.57 -7.62
CA ALA A 60 9.52 -8.19 -7.96
C ALA A 60 10.78 -7.32 -8.05
N GLU A 61 11.79 -7.55 -7.21
CA GLU A 61 13.09 -6.88 -7.31
C GLU A 61 13.83 -7.27 -8.59
N GLN A 62 13.77 -8.54 -9.00
CA GLN A 62 14.35 -8.98 -10.28
C GLN A 62 13.62 -8.35 -11.47
N LEU A 63 12.28 -8.30 -11.43
CA LEU A 63 11.47 -7.64 -12.45
C LEU A 63 11.75 -6.14 -12.52
N LYS A 64 11.89 -5.46 -11.37
CA LYS A 64 12.28 -4.03 -11.33
C LYS A 64 13.66 -3.80 -11.92
N ARG A 65 14.65 -4.63 -11.56
CA ARG A 65 16.00 -4.52 -12.13
C ARG A 65 16.02 -4.75 -13.64
N ALA A 66 15.24 -5.72 -14.13
CA ALA A 66 15.09 -5.96 -15.55
C ALA A 66 14.40 -4.79 -16.26
N GLN A 67 13.39 -4.18 -15.63
CA GLN A 67 12.69 -2.99 -16.14
C GLN A 67 13.58 -1.74 -16.18
N GLU A 68 14.49 -1.57 -15.20
CA GLU A 68 15.43 -0.45 -15.14
C GLU A 68 16.60 -0.59 -16.13
N GLN A 69 16.94 -1.82 -16.54
CA GLN A 69 17.99 -2.08 -17.54
C GLN A 69 17.47 -2.01 -18.98
N ASP A 70 16.16 -2.16 -19.18
CA ASP A 70 15.52 -2.13 -20.48
C ASP A 70 14.82 -0.77 -20.66
N ASP A 71 15.58 0.25 -21.07
CA ASP A 71 15.09 1.60 -21.43
C ASP A 71 14.13 1.58 -22.64
N SER A 72 13.91 0.40 -23.24
CA SER A 72 12.98 0.21 -24.35
C SER A 72 11.58 -0.13 -23.83
N ALA A 73 10.59 0.69 -24.18
CA ALA A 73 9.21 0.45 -23.81
C ALA A 73 8.80 -0.98 -24.24
N PRO A 74 8.10 -1.75 -23.37
CA PRO A 74 7.80 -3.14 -23.67
C PRO A 74 6.97 -3.26 -24.95
N VAL A 75 7.20 -4.32 -25.74
CA VAL A 75 6.65 -4.50 -27.10
C VAL A 75 5.12 -4.36 -27.17
N TRP A 76 4.40 -4.64 -26.08
CA TRP A 76 2.95 -4.46 -26.01
C TRP A 76 2.50 -2.98 -25.90
N ALA A 77 3.36 -2.06 -25.48
CA ALA A 77 3.08 -0.62 -25.45
C ALA A 77 2.89 -0.06 -26.87
N ALA A 78 3.63 -0.59 -27.86
CA ALA A 78 3.41 -0.26 -29.27
C ALA A 78 2.02 -0.71 -29.77
N GLY A 79 1.50 -1.83 -29.26
CA GLY A 79 0.16 -2.31 -29.57
C GLY A 79 -0.97 -1.46 -28.96
N ALA A 80 -0.72 -0.76 -27.86
CA ALA A 80 -1.69 0.18 -27.26
C ALA A 80 -1.80 1.48 -28.07
N ALA A 81 -0.67 2.02 -28.56
CA ALA A 81 -0.67 3.20 -29.43
C ALA A 81 -1.38 2.96 -30.77
N ALA A 82 -1.29 1.74 -31.32
CA ALA A 82 -1.99 1.38 -32.56
C ALA A 82 -3.53 1.31 -32.44
N ARG A 83 -4.06 1.18 -31.21
CA ARG A 83 -5.51 1.20 -30.95
C ARG A 83 -6.10 2.60 -30.86
N ASP A 84 -5.25 3.62 -30.68
CA ASP A 84 -5.66 5.03 -30.63
C ASP A 84 -5.58 5.65 -32.02
N SER A 85 -6.28 5.04 -32.99
CA SER A 85 -6.38 5.52 -34.36
C SER A 85 -7.52 6.53 -34.49
N THR A 86 -7.37 7.70 -33.87
CA THR A 86 -8.23 8.85 -34.17
C THR A 86 -7.96 9.29 -35.62
N PRO A 87 -8.95 9.21 -36.55
CA PRO A 87 -8.73 9.58 -37.94
C PRO A 87 -8.48 11.09 -38.07
N PRO A 88 -7.58 11.55 -38.96
CA PRO A 88 -7.34 12.97 -39.15
C PRO A 88 -8.61 13.68 -39.67
N PRO A 89 -8.90 14.92 -39.20
CA PRO A 89 -10.07 15.66 -39.65
C PRO A 89 -9.97 15.98 -41.16
N ARG A 90 -11.01 15.62 -41.91
CA ARG A 90 -11.13 15.95 -43.34
C ARG A 90 -11.28 17.48 -43.47
N ARG A 91 -10.39 18.10 -44.27
CA ARG A 91 -10.53 19.49 -44.72
C ARG A 91 -11.55 19.59 -45.85
#